data_AF-A0A9C8MJP7-F1
#
_entry.id   AF-A0A9C8MJP7-F1
#
_cell.length_a   1.000
_cell.length_b   1.000
_cell.length_c   1.000
_cell.angle_alpha   90.00
_cell.angle_beta   90.00
_cell.angle_gamma   90.00
#
_symmetry.space_group_name_H-M   'P 1'
#
loop_
_entity.id
_entity.type
_entity.pdbx_description
1 polymer ?
#
loop_
_entity_poly.entity_id
_entity_poly.type
_entity_poly.pdbx_seq_one_letter_code
_entity_poly.pdbx_strand_id
1 'polypeptide(L)'
;MATEIGFIKGLIGLAIATAADGSQRTLQVGDKVFANEIVSTGAAGAVEIEFTDGSIMDLGRNSQAILDNEVLDPQQAAPAQTAVQDDVDALQQALLDGADPTLVGEATAAGAGTQSGNEGHTPVTVQYLAPQAPVTSGFDTTGPGVIFPVVIDEIYEEDLGLLANDSPIDPDQPIVIENGLPSASNDSNTVFEDQADFNSLAGTGTGFIDDRGDFVQQVATGNVLANDDFGDDGAGGLVSVTYTGGSTGVTTSVVGGVTTLEMADPDSPATGPIWTLTVETNGDYTFTLNKPYAHSGSGADTAQESFQYTIQDGNGDTASAVLTLNIVDDVPTISATQPAGPTLPTYEFTITNHDEVSSAGFHNSYGYYIKDSDGNPTNGVVVWDDVHDKD
;
A
#
# COMPACT_ATOMS: atom_id res chain seq x y z
N MET A 1 59.14 -17.94 6.06
CA MET A 1 58.71 -16.62 6.56
C MET A 1 57.22 -16.56 6.29
N ALA A 2 56.40 -16.15 7.26
CA ALA A 2 54.97 -15.99 7.05
C ALA A 2 54.73 -14.82 6.10
N THR A 3 53.95 -15.02 5.05
CA THR A 3 53.59 -13.97 4.09
C THR A 3 52.43 -13.18 4.67
N GLU A 4 52.61 -11.89 4.91
CA GLU A 4 51.53 -10.99 5.29
C GLU A 4 50.57 -10.82 4.10
N ILE A 5 49.28 -10.95 4.35
CA ILE A 5 48.25 -10.85 3.31
C ILE A 5 47.20 -9.78 3.61
N GLY A 6 47.14 -9.26 4.83
CA GLY A 6 46.18 -8.24 5.23
C GLY A 6 46.33 -7.81 6.68
N PHE A 7 45.38 -6.99 7.14
CA PHE A 7 45.27 -6.56 8.53
C PHE A 7 43.81 -6.44 8.96
N ILE A 8 43.57 -6.50 10.27
CA ILE A 8 42.23 -6.37 10.85
C ILE A 8 41.81 -4.90 10.85
N LYS A 9 40.72 -4.58 10.17
CA LYS A 9 40.15 -3.24 10.07
C LYS A 9 39.09 -2.97 11.14
N GLY A 10 38.30 -3.99 11.45
CA GLY A 10 37.26 -3.95 12.48
C GLY A 10 37.23 -5.25 13.27
N LEU A 11 36.97 -5.16 14.58
CA LEU A 11 36.84 -6.33 15.45
C LEU A 11 35.86 -6.04 16.58
N ILE A 12 34.89 -6.94 16.74
CA ILE A 12 33.93 -6.96 17.85
C ILE A 12 34.04 -8.33 18.50
N GLY A 13 34.08 -8.40 19.84
CA GLY A 13 34.16 -9.66 20.57
C GLY A 13 35.53 -10.35 20.49
N LEU A 14 35.55 -11.69 20.51
CA LEU A 14 36.78 -12.49 20.50
C LEU A 14 37.05 -13.05 19.10
N ALA A 15 38.26 -12.82 18.58
CA ALA A 15 38.77 -13.49 17.38
C ALA A 15 40.19 -14.02 17.62
N ILE A 16 40.49 -15.18 17.03
CA ILE A 16 41.77 -15.89 17.19
C ILE A 16 42.29 -16.23 15.79
N ALA A 17 43.56 -15.91 15.53
CA ALA A 17 44.30 -16.45 14.40
C ALA A 17 45.11 -17.66 14.87
N THR A 18 44.99 -18.77 14.14
CA THR A 18 45.78 -19.99 14.33
C THR A 18 46.73 -20.14 13.15
N ALA A 19 48.04 -20.08 13.38
CA ALA A 19 49.03 -20.27 12.34
C ALA A 19 49.18 -21.75 11.93
N ALA A 20 49.82 -22.00 10.79
CA ALA A 20 50.04 -23.33 10.25
C ALA A 20 50.85 -24.26 11.19
N ASP A 21 51.60 -23.70 12.15
CA ASP A 21 52.32 -24.45 13.19
C ASP A 21 51.45 -24.77 14.42
N GLY A 22 50.17 -24.38 14.41
CA GLY A 22 49.21 -24.55 15.49
C GLY A 22 49.29 -23.49 16.59
N SER A 23 50.19 -22.51 16.48
CA SER A 23 50.24 -21.40 17.44
C SER A 23 49.01 -20.50 17.28
N GLN A 24 48.46 -20.05 18.41
CA GLN A 24 47.26 -19.22 18.45
C GLN A 24 47.56 -17.84 19.04
N ARG A 25 46.95 -16.82 18.45
CA ARG A 25 46.99 -15.44 18.93
C ARG A 25 45.61 -14.80 18.88
N THR A 26 45.26 -14.05 19.91
CA THR A 26 44.05 -13.21 19.89
C THR A 26 44.30 -12.02 18.98
N LEU A 27 43.32 -11.72 18.13
CA LEU A 27 43.38 -10.62 17.18
C LEU A 27 42.86 -9.32 17.80
N GLN A 28 43.46 -8.21 17.41
CA GLN A 28 43.02 -6.84 17.68
C GLN A 28 42.93 -6.04 16.38
N VAL A 29 42.17 -4.93 16.40
CA VAL A 29 42.15 -4.00 15.27
C VAL A 29 43.56 -3.47 15.00
N GLY A 30 43.99 -3.57 13.75
CA GLY A 30 45.33 -3.22 13.29
C GLY A 30 46.32 -4.38 13.26
N ASP A 31 45.96 -5.56 13.79
CA ASP A 31 46.82 -6.73 13.72
C ASP A 31 46.93 -7.24 12.27
N LYS A 32 48.14 -7.65 11.90
CA LYS A 32 48.41 -8.28 10.61
C LYS A 32 47.86 -9.70 10.59
N VAL A 33 47.44 -10.17 9.43
CA VAL A 33 47.11 -11.58 9.17
C VAL A 33 48.01 -12.14 8.08
N PHE A 34 48.30 -13.43 8.20
CA PHE A 34 49.28 -14.12 7.36
C PHE A 34 48.65 -15.26 6.56
N ALA A 35 49.24 -15.56 5.42
CA ALA A 35 48.85 -16.69 4.57
C ALA A 35 48.87 -18.01 5.37
N ASN A 36 47.85 -18.82 5.14
CA ASN A 36 47.57 -20.10 5.80
C ASN A 36 47.24 -20.00 7.30
N GLU A 37 46.90 -18.82 7.82
CA GLU A 37 46.27 -18.71 9.14
C GLU A 37 44.79 -19.07 9.05
N ILE A 38 44.27 -19.68 10.12
CA ILE A 38 42.84 -19.86 10.33
C ILE A 38 42.37 -18.76 11.27
N VAL A 39 41.51 -17.88 10.79
CA VAL A 39 40.84 -16.87 11.63
C VAL A 39 39.52 -17.44 12.11
N SER A 40 39.28 -17.42 13.42
CA SER A 40 38.06 -17.91 14.06
C SER A 40 37.47 -16.86 14.99
N THR A 41 36.15 -16.65 14.91
CA THR A 41 35.40 -15.72 15.75
C THR A 41 34.55 -16.47 16.79
N GLY A 42 34.37 -15.87 17.97
CA GLY A 42 33.51 -16.42 19.03
C GLY A 42 32.02 -16.12 18.83
N ALA A 43 31.21 -16.50 19.83
CA ALA A 43 29.74 -16.37 19.79
C ALA A 43 29.20 -14.93 19.71
N ALA A 44 29.99 -13.97 20.19
CA ALA A 44 29.75 -12.52 20.04
C ALA A 44 30.82 -11.85 19.18
N GLY A 45 31.56 -12.64 18.37
CA GLY A 45 32.69 -12.19 17.58
C GLY A 45 32.31 -11.76 16.17
N ALA A 46 32.90 -10.68 15.66
CA ALA A 46 32.91 -10.34 14.25
C ALA A 46 34.25 -9.69 13.90
N VAL A 47 34.77 -9.95 12.70
CA VAL A 47 36.04 -9.37 12.24
C VAL A 47 35.94 -8.96 10.78
N GLU A 48 36.44 -7.77 10.47
CA GLU A 48 36.61 -7.21 9.13
C GLU A 48 38.11 -7.19 8.82
N ILE A 49 38.51 -7.84 7.73
CA ILE A 49 39.90 -7.98 7.29
C ILE A 49 40.06 -7.21 5.99
N GLU A 50 41.00 -6.27 5.93
CA GLU A 50 41.42 -5.63 4.69
C GLU A 50 42.71 -6.30 4.18
N PHE A 51 42.66 -6.84 2.98
CA PHE A 51 43.80 -7.49 2.34
C PHE A 51 44.72 -6.47 1.68
N THR A 52 45.95 -6.87 1.36
CA THR A 52 46.96 -6.01 0.73
C THR A 52 46.56 -5.51 -0.67
N ASP A 53 45.58 -6.12 -1.31
CA ASP A 53 45.02 -5.70 -2.60
C ASP A 53 43.83 -4.73 -2.46
N GLY A 54 43.42 -4.40 -1.23
CA GLY A 54 42.30 -3.52 -0.91
C GLY A 54 40.93 -4.21 -0.85
N SER A 55 40.86 -5.53 -1.09
CA SER A 55 39.63 -6.31 -0.86
C SER A 55 39.34 -6.44 0.64
N ILE A 56 38.06 -6.59 0.98
CA ILE A 56 37.59 -6.69 2.37
C ILE A 56 36.86 -8.04 2.55
N MET A 57 37.13 -8.71 3.66
CA MET A 57 36.44 -9.92 4.08
C MET A 57 35.88 -9.78 5.49
N ASP A 58 34.58 -10.07 5.62
CA ASP A 58 33.87 -10.07 6.89
C ASP A 58 33.61 -11.49 7.38
N LEU A 59 33.94 -11.76 8.64
CA LEU A 59 33.55 -12.96 9.36
C LEU A 59 32.60 -12.58 10.49
N GLY A 60 31.39 -13.14 10.47
CA GLY A 60 30.40 -12.97 11.53
C GLY A 60 30.65 -13.87 12.75
N ARG A 61 29.64 -14.03 13.62
CA ARG A 61 29.69 -14.87 14.83
C ARG A 61 29.95 -16.35 14.54
N ASN A 62 30.72 -17.02 15.40
CA ASN A 62 31.03 -18.46 15.32
C ASN A 62 31.51 -18.91 13.93
N SER A 63 32.26 -18.07 13.24
CA SER A 63 32.74 -18.31 11.88
C SER A 63 34.23 -18.63 11.88
N GLN A 64 34.69 -19.34 10.85
CA GLN A 64 36.10 -19.60 10.61
C GLN A 64 36.43 -19.48 9.13
N ALA A 65 37.60 -18.95 8.80
CA ALA A 65 38.13 -18.91 7.44
C ALA A 65 39.62 -19.25 7.43
N ILE A 66 40.04 -20.02 6.42
CA ILE A 66 41.45 -20.26 6.12
C ILE A 66 41.87 -19.18 5.13
N LEU A 67 42.99 -18.53 5.42
CA LEU A 67 43.50 -17.44 4.61
C LEU A 67 44.52 -17.95 3.58
N ASP A 68 44.05 -18.63 2.53
CA ASP A 68 44.89 -19.15 1.44
C ASP A 68 44.68 -18.40 0.10
N ASN A 69 45.54 -18.72 -0.88
CA ASN A 69 45.50 -18.16 -2.24
C ASN A 69 44.45 -18.84 -3.16
N GLU A 70 43.73 -19.86 -2.71
CA GLU A 70 42.69 -20.53 -3.49
C GLU A 70 41.30 -19.98 -3.16
N VAL A 71 41.12 -19.42 -1.96
CA VAL A 71 39.95 -18.64 -1.54
C VAL A 71 39.98 -17.20 -2.12
N LEU A 72 41.17 -16.70 -2.48
CA LEU A 72 41.38 -15.42 -3.17
C LEU A 72 42.52 -15.55 -4.21
N ASP A 73 42.21 -15.48 -5.51
CA ASP A 73 43.21 -15.33 -6.57
C ASP A 73 43.42 -13.84 -6.93
N PRO A 74 44.47 -13.18 -6.42
CA PRO A 74 44.75 -11.76 -6.70
C PRO A 74 45.24 -11.50 -8.15
N GLN A 75 45.37 -12.53 -9.00
CA GLN A 75 45.69 -12.41 -10.42
C GLN A 75 44.51 -12.73 -11.34
N GLN A 76 43.36 -13.12 -10.79
CA GLN A 76 42.14 -13.20 -11.58
C GLN A 76 41.62 -11.79 -11.82
N ALA A 77 42.04 -11.20 -12.94
CA ALA A 77 41.42 -9.98 -13.43
C ALA A 77 39.91 -10.21 -13.48
N ALA A 78 39.14 -9.37 -12.78
CA ALA A 78 37.72 -9.27 -13.05
C ALA A 78 37.56 -9.14 -14.57
N PRO A 79 36.69 -9.94 -15.22
CA PRO A 79 36.52 -9.85 -16.66
C PRO A 79 36.27 -8.39 -17.01
N ALA A 80 37.01 -7.88 -18.01
CA ALA A 80 36.90 -6.48 -18.40
C ALA A 80 35.42 -6.13 -18.62
N GLN A 81 34.92 -5.05 -18.03
CA GLN A 81 33.50 -4.67 -18.09
C GLN A 81 32.95 -4.59 -19.53
N THR A 82 33.82 -4.39 -20.52
CA THR A 82 33.50 -4.45 -21.94
C THR A 82 33.03 -5.83 -22.41
N ALA A 83 33.64 -6.91 -21.94
CA ALA A 83 33.25 -8.27 -22.33
C ALA A 83 31.86 -8.65 -21.79
N VAL A 84 31.55 -8.23 -20.55
CA VAL A 84 30.23 -8.45 -19.94
C VAL A 84 29.13 -7.67 -20.68
N GLN A 85 29.46 -6.47 -21.17
CA GLN A 85 28.50 -5.67 -21.94
C GLN A 85 28.25 -6.27 -23.32
N ASP A 86 29.29 -6.75 -24.00
CA ASP A 86 29.16 -7.45 -25.29
C ASP A 86 28.31 -8.73 -25.15
N ASP A 87 28.45 -9.46 -24.05
CA ASP A 87 27.66 -10.67 -23.76
C ASP A 87 26.17 -10.35 -23.47
N VAL A 88 25.90 -9.26 -22.75
CA VAL A 88 24.53 -8.79 -22.49
C VAL A 88 23.85 -8.39 -23.80
N ASP A 89 24.54 -7.62 -24.64
CA ASP A 89 24.01 -7.18 -25.93
C ASP A 89 23.75 -8.39 -26.86
N ALA A 90 24.64 -9.39 -26.84
CA ALA A 90 24.46 -10.63 -27.59
C ALA A 90 23.26 -11.47 -27.09
N LEU A 91 23.08 -11.60 -25.77
CA LEU A 91 21.93 -12.29 -25.17
C LEU A 91 20.61 -11.57 -25.43
N GLN A 92 20.62 -10.23 -25.40
CA GLN A 92 19.45 -9.42 -25.73
C GLN A 92 19.04 -9.56 -27.20
N GLN A 93 20.02 -9.58 -28.11
CA GLN A 93 19.77 -9.82 -29.53
C GLN A 93 19.25 -11.24 -29.79
N ALA A 94 19.82 -12.25 -29.12
CA ALA A 94 19.36 -13.63 -29.21
C ALA A 94 17.91 -13.80 -28.73
N LEU A 95 17.51 -13.09 -27.67
CA LEU A 95 16.14 -13.09 -27.18
C LEU A 95 15.17 -12.41 -28.17
N LEU A 96 15.59 -11.30 -28.79
CA LEU A 96 14.82 -10.64 -29.85
C LEU A 96 14.63 -11.55 -31.08
N ASP A 97 15.65 -12.33 -31.42
CA ASP A 97 15.64 -13.29 -32.52
C ASP A 97 14.93 -14.61 -32.17
N GLY A 98 14.38 -14.72 -30.95
CA GLY A 98 13.59 -15.85 -30.47
C GLY A 98 14.41 -17.08 -30.09
N ALA A 99 15.72 -16.94 -29.87
CA ALA A 99 16.58 -18.01 -29.40
C ALA A 99 16.45 -18.20 -27.88
N ASP A 100 16.56 -19.45 -27.42
CA ASP A 100 16.51 -19.80 -25.99
C ASP A 100 17.83 -19.43 -25.29
N PRO A 101 17.82 -18.49 -24.33
CA PRO A 101 19.03 -18.03 -23.63
C PRO A 101 19.76 -19.16 -22.89
N THR A 102 19.07 -20.24 -22.53
CA THR A 102 19.65 -21.39 -21.82
C THR A 102 20.52 -22.28 -22.70
N LEU A 103 20.41 -22.14 -24.02
CA LEU A 103 21.19 -22.91 -25.00
C LEU A 103 22.28 -22.07 -25.69
N VAL A 104 22.24 -20.74 -25.54
CA VAL A 104 23.09 -19.80 -26.28
C VAL A 104 24.09 -19.06 -25.38
N GLY A 105 23.86 -18.99 -24.06
CA GLY A 105 24.83 -18.41 -23.13
C GLY A 105 26.11 -19.25 -23.00
N GLU A 106 27.25 -18.60 -22.78
CA GLU A 106 28.49 -19.30 -22.42
C GLU A 106 28.28 -20.09 -21.11
N ALA A 107 28.85 -21.30 -21.03
CA ALA A 107 28.77 -22.12 -19.84
C ALA A 107 29.31 -21.35 -18.62
N THR A 108 28.57 -21.34 -17.52
CA THR A 108 29.01 -20.73 -16.26
C THR A 108 30.39 -21.25 -15.89
N ALA A 109 31.34 -20.33 -15.65
CA ALA A 109 32.76 -20.57 -15.36
C ALA A 109 33.02 -21.25 -13.99
N ALA A 110 32.29 -22.31 -13.67
CA ALA A 110 32.69 -23.25 -12.63
C ALA A 110 33.74 -24.18 -13.25
N GLY A 111 35.00 -23.99 -12.82
CA GLY A 111 36.18 -24.65 -13.37
C GLY A 111 36.03 -26.16 -13.55
N ALA A 112 36.66 -26.67 -14.61
CA ALA A 112 36.78 -28.08 -14.91
C ALA A 112 37.60 -28.81 -13.83
N GLY A 113 36.94 -29.19 -12.73
CA GLY A 113 37.48 -30.06 -11.70
C GLY A 113 36.64 -31.32 -11.59
N THR A 114 37.18 -32.46 -12.00
CA THR A 114 36.60 -33.77 -11.70
C THR A 114 36.77 -34.06 -10.22
N GLN A 115 35.76 -33.82 -9.38
CA GLN A 115 35.71 -34.40 -8.04
C GLN A 115 34.37 -35.07 -7.77
N SER A 116 34.49 -36.36 -7.46
CA SER A 116 33.45 -37.25 -7.00
C SER A 116 33.15 -36.92 -5.54
N GLY A 117 32.25 -35.98 -5.29
CA GLY A 117 31.79 -35.64 -3.94
C GLY A 117 30.40 -35.05 -4.04
N ASN A 118 29.41 -35.70 -3.44
CA ASN A 118 28.05 -35.17 -3.34
C ASN A 118 28.03 -34.07 -2.28
N GLU A 119 28.45 -32.85 -2.64
CA GLU A 119 28.13 -31.66 -1.85
C GLU A 119 26.63 -31.42 -1.98
N GLY A 120 25.91 -31.68 -0.89
CA GLY A 120 24.46 -31.75 -0.85
C GLY A 120 23.78 -30.48 -1.32
N HIS A 121 23.47 -30.44 -2.61
CA HIS A 121 22.41 -29.64 -3.20
C HIS A 121 21.67 -30.62 -4.10
N THR A 122 20.42 -30.94 -3.79
CA THR A 122 19.53 -31.52 -4.79
C THR A 122 19.14 -30.38 -5.72
N PRO A 123 19.70 -30.25 -6.93
CA PRO A 123 19.14 -29.31 -7.88
C PRO A 123 17.69 -29.70 -8.09
N VAL A 124 16.77 -28.77 -7.87
CA VAL A 124 15.39 -28.95 -8.29
C VAL A 124 15.41 -28.83 -9.81
N THR A 125 15.54 -29.96 -10.48
CA THR A 125 15.39 -30.03 -11.93
C THR A 125 13.91 -29.91 -12.25
N VAL A 126 13.46 -28.71 -12.57
CA VAL A 126 12.15 -28.51 -13.18
C VAL A 126 12.24 -29.03 -14.60
N GLN A 127 11.81 -30.27 -14.84
CA GLN A 127 11.69 -30.78 -16.20
C GLN A 127 10.55 -30.05 -16.91
N TYR A 128 10.90 -29.34 -17.96
CA TYR A 128 9.96 -28.67 -18.85
C TYR A 128 9.29 -29.70 -19.78
N LEU A 129 8.38 -30.51 -19.21
CA LEU A 129 7.77 -31.67 -19.87
C LEU A 129 6.70 -31.32 -20.92
N ALA A 130 6.43 -30.04 -21.19
CA ALA A 130 5.54 -29.60 -22.25
C ALA A 130 5.87 -28.16 -22.67
N PRO A 131 6.84 -27.94 -23.58
CA PRO A 131 7.26 -26.59 -23.97
C PRO A 131 6.19 -25.78 -24.69
N GLN A 132 5.28 -26.50 -25.33
CA GLN A 132 4.18 -25.94 -26.08
C GLN A 132 3.00 -26.87 -25.90
N ALA A 133 2.02 -26.40 -25.14
CA ALA A 133 0.65 -26.85 -25.32
C ALA A 133 0.00 -25.86 -26.29
N PRO A 134 -0.79 -26.31 -27.29
CA PRO A 134 -1.68 -25.37 -27.94
C PRO A 134 -2.55 -24.78 -26.83
N VAL A 135 -2.53 -23.45 -26.70
CA VAL A 135 -3.56 -22.74 -25.94
C VAL A 135 -4.87 -22.97 -26.70
N THR A 136 -5.54 -24.08 -26.40
CA THR A 136 -6.95 -24.20 -26.68
C THR A 136 -7.62 -23.29 -25.67
N SER A 137 -8.10 -22.15 -26.14
CA SER A 137 -9.07 -21.34 -25.40
C SER A 137 -10.08 -22.30 -24.77
N GLY A 138 -10.15 -22.34 -23.45
CA GLY A 138 -10.89 -23.36 -22.71
C GLY A 138 -12.35 -23.39 -23.12
N PHE A 139 -12.87 -24.60 -23.35
CA PHE A 139 -14.17 -24.90 -23.96
C PHE A 139 -14.38 -24.18 -25.31
N ASP A 140 -15.03 -24.84 -26.27
CA ASP A 140 -15.69 -24.08 -27.32
C ASP A 140 -16.74 -23.22 -26.61
N THR A 141 -16.40 -21.96 -26.34
CA THR A 141 -17.44 -20.99 -26.10
C THR A 141 -18.14 -20.90 -27.45
N THR A 142 -19.31 -21.52 -27.56
CA THR A 142 -20.35 -20.97 -28.41
C THR A 142 -20.38 -19.49 -28.05
N GLY A 143 -19.80 -18.63 -28.89
CA GLY A 143 -19.92 -17.19 -28.71
C GLY A 143 -21.39 -16.92 -28.46
N PRO A 144 -21.76 -15.97 -27.59
CA PRO A 144 -23.17 -15.67 -27.36
C PRO A 144 -23.81 -15.65 -28.73
N GLY A 145 -24.80 -16.53 -28.92
CA GLY A 145 -25.52 -16.66 -30.17
C GLY A 145 -26.35 -15.39 -30.33
N VAL A 146 -25.69 -14.24 -30.43
CA VAL A 146 -26.19 -13.07 -31.10
C VAL A 146 -26.10 -13.45 -32.57
N ILE A 147 -27.00 -14.37 -32.95
CA ILE A 147 -27.87 -14.04 -34.06
C ILE A 147 -28.40 -12.68 -33.63
N PHE A 148 -27.74 -11.60 -34.08
CA PHE A 148 -28.53 -10.41 -34.35
C PHE A 148 -29.66 -11.03 -35.16
N PRO A 149 -30.92 -10.98 -34.69
CA PRO A 149 -31.99 -11.29 -35.62
C PRO A 149 -31.57 -10.53 -36.88
N VAL A 150 -31.56 -11.21 -38.02
CA VAL A 150 -31.68 -10.43 -39.25
C VAL A 150 -32.84 -9.53 -38.87
N VAL A 151 -32.58 -8.24 -38.68
CA VAL A 151 -33.63 -7.26 -38.75
C VAL A 151 -33.96 -7.40 -40.22
N ILE A 152 -34.79 -8.40 -40.51
CA ILE A 152 -35.83 -8.22 -41.46
C ILE A 152 -36.40 -6.92 -40.92
N ASP A 153 -36.18 -5.85 -41.67
CA ASP A 153 -37.18 -4.82 -41.79
C ASP A 153 -38.51 -5.55 -42.11
N GLU A 154 -39.06 -6.24 -41.13
CA GLU A 154 -40.46 -6.49 -40.91
C GLU A 154 -40.79 -5.30 -40.00
N ILE A 155 -41.12 -4.13 -40.55
CA ILE A 155 -42.35 -3.97 -41.31
C ILE A 155 -43.43 -4.89 -40.68
N TYR A 156 -43.72 -4.68 -39.41
CA TYR A 156 -45.09 -4.58 -38.94
C TYR A 156 -45.34 -3.05 -38.90
N GLU A 157 -46.05 -2.38 -39.81
CA GLU A 157 -47.26 -2.80 -40.53
C GLU A 157 -48.21 -3.57 -39.61
N GLU A 158 -48.60 -2.91 -38.52
CA GLU A 158 -49.96 -2.83 -37.96
C GLU A 158 -49.84 -1.93 -36.71
N ASP A 159 -49.88 -0.61 -36.84
CA ASP A 159 -51.07 0.11 -37.27
C ASP A 159 -50.80 1.05 -38.47
N LEU A 160 -50.94 0.49 -39.69
CA LEU A 160 -51.50 1.24 -40.81
C LEU A 160 -52.98 1.54 -40.57
N GLY A 161 -53.25 2.25 -39.47
CA GLY A 161 -54.51 2.90 -39.16
C GLY A 161 -54.48 4.39 -39.51
N LEU A 162 -53.38 4.91 -40.07
CA LEU A 162 -53.31 6.30 -40.53
C LEU A 162 -52.59 6.50 -41.88
N LEU A 163 -52.69 5.55 -42.82
CA LEU A 163 -52.66 5.89 -44.26
C LEU A 163 -54.08 6.08 -44.80
N ALA A 164 -54.79 7.01 -44.18
CA ALA A 164 -55.86 7.76 -44.83
C ALA A 164 -55.85 9.23 -44.37
N ASN A 165 -54.67 9.79 -44.13
CA ASN A 165 -54.47 11.20 -44.40
C ASN A 165 -52.99 11.43 -44.70
N ASP A 166 -52.62 11.18 -45.95
CA ASP A 166 -51.46 11.80 -46.59
C ASP A 166 -51.64 13.32 -46.49
N SER A 167 -51.25 13.87 -45.34
CA SER A 167 -50.79 15.24 -45.27
C SER A 167 -49.31 15.15 -45.62
N PRO A 168 -48.89 15.71 -46.77
CA PRO A 168 -47.54 15.55 -47.25
C PRO A 168 -46.54 15.99 -46.17
N ILE A 169 -45.48 15.19 -46.00
CA ILE A 169 -44.29 15.58 -45.24
C ILE A 169 -43.83 16.90 -45.83
N ASP A 170 -43.93 17.95 -45.03
CA ASP A 170 -43.46 19.28 -45.38
C ASP A 170 -41.91 19.23 -45.45
N PRO A 171 -41.31 19.39 -46.64
CA PRO A 171 -39.86 19.39 -46.79
C PRO A 171 -39.19 20.60 -46.12
N ASP A 172 -39.97 21.53 -45.56
CA ASP A 172 -39.50 22.65 -44.75
C ASP A 172 -39.40 22.31 -43.24
N GLN A 173 -39.69 21.08 -42.80
CA GLN A 173 -39.42 20.65 -41.43
C GLN A 173 -37.94 20.25 -41.27
N PRO A 174 -37.17 20.94 -40.41
CA PRO A 174 -35.75 20.64 -40.24
C PRO A 174 -35.57 19.24 -39.64
N ILE A 175 -34.61 18.48 -40.20
CA ILE A 175 -34.04 17.31 -39.54
C ILE A 175 -33.36 17.82 -38.27
N VAL A 176 -33.95 17.56 -37.10
CA VAL A 176 -33.33 17.86 -35.81
C VAL A 176 -32.23 16.82 -35.61
N ILE A 177 -30.97 17.24 -35.74
CA ILE A 177 -29.82 16.48 -35.26
C ILE A 177 -29.81 16.73 -33.75
N GLU A 178 -30.06 15.70 -32.95
CA GLU A 178 -30.11 15.77 -31.49
C GLU A 178 -28.70 16.03 -30.94
N ASN A 179 -28.28 17.30 -30.96
CA ASN A 179 -27.01 17.77 -30.40
C ASN A 179 -27.16 18.23 -28.93
N GLY A 180 -28.21 17.77 -28.24
CA GLY A 180 -28.65 18.30 -26.94
C GLY A 180 -28.34 17.46 -25.70
N LEU A 181 -27.79 16.24 -25.86
CA LEU A 181 -27.67 15.29 -24.74
C LEU A 181 -26.86 15.83 -23.56
N PRO A 182 -27.34 15.65 -22.31
CA PRO A 182 -26.58 16.00 -21.13
C PRO A 182 -25.39 15.06 -20.93
N SER A 183 -24.39 15.54 -20.18
CA SER A 183 -23.26 14.74 -19.72
C SER A 183 -23.01 14.97 -18.24
N ALA A 184 -22.87 13.87 -17.50
CA ALA A 184 -22.59 13.89 -16.07
C ALA A 184 -21.15 13.40 -15.81
N SER A 185 -20.45 14.03 -14.88
CA SER A 185 -19.06 13.77 -14.54
C SER A 185 -18.89 13.36 -13.09
N ASN A 186 -18.07 12.34 -12.82
CA ASN A 186 -17.89 11.87 -11.44
C ASN A 186 -17.33 12.95 -10.50
N ASP A 187 -17.82 12.92 -9.27
CA ASP A 187 -17.38 13.77 -8.17
C ASP A 187 -16.61 12.97 -7.13
N SER A 188 -15.73 13.66 -6.39
CA SER A 188 -15.15 13.08 -5.20
C SER A 188 -14.89 14.12 -4.13
N ASN A 189 -15.02 13.70 -2.88
CA ASN A 189 -14.69 14.50 -1.71
C ASN A 189 -14.06 13.62 -0.64
N THR A 190 -13.40 14.24 0.34
CA THR A 190 -12.72 13.55 1.42
C THR A 190 -13.18 14.09 2.76
N VAL A 191 -13.46 13.17 3.67
CA VAL A 191 -13.68 13.43 5.09
C VAL A 191 -12.62 12.67 5.87
N PHE A 192 -12.01 13.34 6.85
CA PHE A 192 -11.06 12.71 7.77
C PHE A 192 -11.82 12.36 9.03
N GLU A 193 -11.70 11.11 9.50
CA GLU A 193 -12.42 10.60 10.66
C GLU A 193 -12.00 11.32 11.95
N ASP A 194 -10.73 11.70 12.02
CA ASP A 194 -10.14 12.60 13.01
C ASP A 194 -9.55 13.85 12.33
N GLN A 195 -9.20 14.86 13.12
CA GLN A 195 -8.31 15.90 12.62
C GLN A 195 -7.07 15.89 13.49
N ALA A 196 -5.93 15.65 12.85
CA ALA A 196 -4.58 15.99 13.32
C ALA A 196 -4.37 15.72 14.82
N ASP A 197 -3.97 14.47 15.13
CA ASP A 197 -2.91 14.16 16.07
C ASP A 197 -2.73 15.15 17.25
N PHE A 198 -3.44 14.97 18.38
CA PHE A 198 -3.15 15.45 19.75
C PHE A 198 -2.20 16.66 19.99
N ASN A 199 -2.14 17.67 19.12
CA ASN A 199 -1.09 18.69 19.17
C ASN A 199 -1.55 19.97 19.88
N SER A 200 -2.66 19.90 20.62
CA SER A 200 -3.08 20.99 21.49
C SER A 200 -2.47 20.80 22.88
N LEU A 201 -1.18 21.13 23.03
CA LEU A 201 -0.54 21.35 24.34
C LEU A 201 -1.02 22.66 25.01
N ALA A 202 -2.07 23.30 24.51
CA ALA A 202 -2.58 24.53 25.09
C ALA A 202 -4.09 24.61 24.85
N GLY A 203 -4.86 24.45 25.93
CA GLY A 203 -6.33 24.42 25.94
C GLY A 203 -7.01 25.73 25.54
N THR A 204 -6.80 26.16 24.29
CA THR A 204 -7.59 27.19 23.61
C THR A 204 -7.57 26.89 22.11
N GLY A 205 -8.36 25.93 21.65
CA GLY A 205 -8.50 25.70 20.21
C GLY A 205 -9.21 24.40 19.90
N THR A 206 -10.44 24.54 19.43
CA THR A 206 -11.22 23.59 18.61
C THR A 206 -10.45 22.33 18.19
N GLY A 207 -10.51 21.27 19.02
CA GLY A 207 -9.93 19.95 18.75
C GLY A 207 -11.02 18.89 18.74
N PHE A 208 -10.83 17.85 17.92
CA PHE A 208 -11.85 16.90 17.44
C PHE A 208 -12.10 15.72 18.38
N ILE A 209 -11.60 15.85 19.60
CA ILE A 209 -11.97 15.08 20.78
C ILE A 209 -12.34 16.16 21.78
N ASP A 210 -13.57 16.19 22.28
CA ASP A 210 -13.88 17.11 23.37
C ASP A 210 -13.06 16.72 24.61
N ASP A 211 -12.99 17.56 25.64
CA ASP A 211 -12.21 17.26 26.86
C ASP A 211 -12.64 15.95 27.58
N ARG A 212 -13.62 15.19 27.04
CA ARG A 212 -14.18 13.94 27.55
C ARG A 212 -13.92 12.71 26.66
N GLY A 213 -13.26 12.83 25.50
CA GLY A 213 -12.95 11.65 24.67
C GLY A 213 -14.00 11.32 23.58
N ASP A 214 -14.99 12.19 23.35
CA ASP A 214 -16.10 11.91 22.43
C ASP A 214 -15.74 12.23 20.96
N PHE A 215 -16.26 11.41 20.02
CA PHE A 215 -16.13 11.63 18.57
C PHE A 215 -16.77 12.96 18.13
N VAL A 216 -16.02 13.76 17.36
CA VAL A 216 -16.53 15.00 16.78
C VAL A 216 -16.99 14.76 15.35
N GLN A 217 -18.24 15.16 15.07
CA GLN A 217 -18.84 15.08 13.74
C GLN A 217 -17.99 15.78 12.67
N GLN A 218 -17.79 15.08 11.56
CA GLN A 218 -17.03 15.56 10.42
C GLN A 218 -17.96 15.80 9.24
N VAL A 219 -17.75 16.90 8.52
CA VAL A 219 -18.66 17.34 7.46
C VAL A 219 -17.91 17.62 6.17
N ALA A 220 -18.39 17.06 5.07
CA ALA A 220 -17.96 17.36 3.71
C ALA A 220 -19.14 17.93 2.93
N THR A 221 -18.92 19.04 2.22
CA THR A 221 -19.95 19.70 1.40
C THR A 221 -19.47 19.88 -0.02
N GLY A 222 -20.39 19.94 -0.97
CA GLY A 222 -20.10 20.16 -2.38
C GLY A 222 -21.38 20.29 -3.19
N ASN A 223 -21.26 20.21 -4.52
CA ASN A 223 -22.41 20.19 -5.41
C ASN A 223 -22.15 19.20 -6.55
N VAL A 224 -23.04 18.21 -6.73
CA VAL A 224 -22.88 17.14 -7.75
C VAL A 224 -23.15 17.60 -9.19
N LEU A 225 -23.69 18.81 -9.37
CA LEU A 225 -23.99 19.38 -10.68
C LEU A 225 -22.93 20.41 -11.12
N ALA A 226 -21.92 20.67 -10.29
CA ALA A 226 -20.96 21.77 -10.52
C ALA A 226 -20.06 21.55 -11.74
N ASN A 227 -19.85 20.30 -12.14
CA ASN A 227 -19.00 19.84 -13.24
C ASN A 227 -19.80 19.16 -14.36
N ASP A 228 -21.14 19.22 -14.32
CA ASP A 228 -22.02 18.60 -15.29
C ASP A 228 -22.42 19.57 -16.40
N ASP A 229 -22.78 19.02 -17.56
CA ASP A 229 -23.30 19.77 -18.69
C ASP A 229 -24.72 19.29 -19.03
N PHE A 230 -25.66 20.22 -19.09
CA PHE A 230 -27.04 19.93 -19.48
C PHE A 230 -27.27 20.00 -20.99
N GLY A 231 -26.22 20.24 -21.77
CA GLY A 231 -26.31 20.35 -23.22
C GLY A 231 -27.04 21.62 -23.68
N ASP A 232 -27.30 21.67 -24.98
CA ASP A 232 -27.90 22.84 -25.64
C ASP A 232 -29.38 23.06 -25.27
N ASP A 233 -30.04 22.05 -24.68
CA ASP A 233 -31.46 22.08 -24.31
C ASP A 233 -31.73 22.71 -22.93
N GLY A 234 -30.66 23.04 -22.20
CA GLY A 234 -30.72 23.70 -20.91
C GLY A 234 -31.02 22.76 -19.75
N ALA A 235 -30.98 23.27 -18.52
CA ALA A 235 -31.04 22.42 -17.32
C ALA A 235 -32.46 21.95 -16.96
N GLY A 236 -32.65 20.63 -16.81
CA GLY A 236 -33.81 20.00 -16.19
C GLY A 236 -33.61 19.70 -14.70
N GLY A 237 -32.38 19.39 -14.29
CA GLY A 237 -31.95 19.29 -12.89
C GLY A 237 -31.63 17.86 -12.43
N LEU A 238 -31.50 17.69 -11.11
CA LEU A 238 -31.21 16.41 -10.47
C LEU A 238 -32.48 15.54 -10.38
N VAL A 239 -32.40 14.30 -10.85
CA VAL A 239 -33.53 13.35 -10.90
C VAL A 239 -33.52 12.38 -9.73
N SER A 240 -32.37 11.78 -9.44
CA SER A 240 -32.25 10.74 -8.41
C SER A 240 -30.84 10.62 -7.88
N VAL A 241 -30.72 10.18 -6.62
CA VAL A 241 -29.46 9.76 -5.99
C VAL A 241 -29.69 8.40 -5.34
N THR A 242 -28.82 7.44 -5.64
CA THR A 242 -28.92 6.06 -5.18
C THR A 242 -27.58 5.57 -4.66
N TYR A 243 -27.60 4.86 -3.54
CA TYR A 243 -26.39 4.28 -2.97
C TYR A 243 -25.88 3.06 -3.77
N THR A 244 -24.57 3.03 -4.04
CA THR A 244 -23.89 1.97 -4.80
C THR A 244 -22.59 1.47 -4.15
N GLY A 245 -22.21 1.97 -2.97
CA GLY A 245 -20.94 1.67 -2.28
C GLY A 245 -20.82 0.27 -1.65
N GLY A 246 -21.88 -0.54 -1.65
CA GLY A 246 -21.84 -1.94 -1.19
C GLY A 246 -21.99 -2.16 0.32
N SER A 247 -21.89 -1.12 1.16
CA SER A 247 -22.20 -1.19 2.59
C SER A 247 -23.65 -1.59 2.81
N THR A 248 -23.87 -2.44 3.81
CA THR A 248 -25.21 -2.89 4.18
C THR A 248 -25.87 -1.91 5.16
N GLY A 249 -27.19 -1.87 5.20
CA GLY A 249 -27.93 -1.01 6.15
C GLY A 249 -28.06 0.45 5.72
N VAL A 250 -27.72 0.78 4.46
CA VAL A 250 -28.01 2.10 3.89
C VAL A 250 -29.49 2.19 3.52
N THR A 251 -30.14 3.26 3.98
CA THR A 251 -31.54 3.58 3.65
C THR A 251 -31.60 4.90 2.87
N THR A 252 -32.65 5.05 2.06
CA THR A 252 -32.87 6.26 1.26
C THR A 252 -34.28 6.79 1.51
N SER A 253 -34.38 8.10 1.73
CA SER A 253 -35.64 8.83 1.89
C SER A 253 -35.64 10.04 0.98
N VAL A 254 -36.74 10.27 0.28
CA VAL A 254 -36.92 11.46 -0.58
C VAL A 254 -38.14 12.23 -0.10
N VAL A 255 -37.92 13.45 0.38
CA VAL A 255 -38.98 14.33 0.90
C VAL A 255 -38.82 15.71 0.29
N GLY A 256 -39.84 16.16 -0.44
CA GLY A 256 -39.80 17.49 -1.09
C GLY A 256 -38.70 17.62 -2.16
N GLY A 257 -38.25 16.51 -2.75
CA GLY A 257 -37.15 16.48 -3.72
C GLY A 257 -35.75 16.39 -3.10
N VAL A 258 -35.64 16.57 -1.79
CA VAL A 258 -34.39 16.37 -1.05
C VAL A 258 -34.19 14.89 -0.80
N THR A 259 -33.05 14.36 -1.24
CA THR A 259 -32.68 12.96 -1.00
C THR A 259 -31.79 12.88 0.24
N THR A 260 -32.17 12.05 1.20
CA THR A 260 -31.37 11.74 2.38
C THR A 260 -31.03 10.26 2.39
N LEU A 261 -29.75 9.93 2.49
CA LEU A 261 -29.25 8.58 2.67
C LEU A 261 -28.57 8.45 4.02
N GLU A 262 -28.83 7.35 4.72
CA GLU A 262 -28.28 7.10 6.05
C GLU A 262 -27.78 5.67 6.16
N MET A 263 -26.57 5.48 6.66
CA MET A 263 -26.06 4.17 7.04
C MET A 263 -26.37 3.89 8.51
N ALA A 264 -27.21 2.88 8.75
CA ALA A 264 -27.54 2.48 10.10
C ALA A 264 -26.30 1.95 10.85
N ASP A 265 -26.25 2.23 12.15
CA ASP A 265 -25.33 1.55 13.07
C ASP A 265 -26.00 0.25 13.54
N PRO A 266 -25.51 -0.93 13.12
CA PRO A 266 -26.11 -2.21 13.51
C PRO A 266 -25.93 -2.53 14.99
N ASP A 267 -24.90 -2.00 15.63
CA ASP A 267 -24.54 -2.28 17.02
C ASP A 267 -25.27 -1.31 17.98
N SER A 268 -25.51 -0.07 17.54
CA SER A 268 -26.19 0.96 18.32
C SER A 268 -27.22 1.76 17.49
N PRO A 269 -28.32 1.14 17.03
CA PRO A 269 -29.29 1.80 16.15
C PRO A 269 -30.05 2.96 16.82
N ALA A 270 -30.10 2.98 18.16
CA ALA A 270 -30.78 4.03 18.92
C ALA A 270 -29.99 5.35 18.99
N THR A 271 -28.70 5.35 18.65
CA THR A 271 -27.82 6.52 18.75
C THR A 271 -27.63 7.25 17.41
N GLY A 272 -28.40 6.88 16.38
CA GLY A 272 -28.35 7.51 15.06
C GLY A 272 -27.47 6.76 14.05
N PRO A 273 -27.43 7.22 12.79
CA PRO A 273 -26.65 6.58 11.73
C PRO A 273 -25.14 6.83 11.90
N ILE A 274 -24.32 6.00 11.26
CA ILE A 274 -22.86 6.18 11.20
C ILE A 274 -22.53 7.41 10.33
N TRP A 275 -23.19 7.55 9.19
CA TRP A 275 -23.12 8.75 8.36
C TRP A 275 -24.48 9.09 7.75
N THR A 276 -24.64 10.35 7.38
CA THR A 276 -25.80 10.89 6.67
C THR A 276 -25.33 11.67 5.45
N LEU A 277 -25.91 11.39 4.28
CA LEU A 277 -25.78 12.22 3.07
C LEU A 277 -27.12 12.88 2.78
N THR A 278 -27.14 14.21 2.70
CA THR A 278 -28.29 14.98 2.21
C THR A 278 -27.93 15.63 0.89
N VAL A 279 -28.75 15.43 -0.15
CA VAL A 279 -28.59 16.04 -1.47
C VAL A 279 -29.85 16.84 -1.81
N GLU A 280 -29.68 18.13 -2.03
CA GLU A 280 -30.71 19.09 -2.41
C GLU A 280 -31.00 19.02 -3.92
N THR A 281 -32.15 19.55 -4.36
CA THR A 281 -32.56 19.51 -5.77
C THR A 281 -31.67 20.34 -6.70
N ASN A 282 -30.90 21.29 -6.14
CA ASN A 282 -29.91 22.09 -6.87
C ASN A 282 -28.53 21.43 -6.93
N GLY A 283 -28.40 20.18 -6.45
CA GLY A 283 -27.15 19.44 -6.44
C GLY A 283 -26.28 19.65 -5.22
N ASP A 284 -26.56 20.66 -4.39
CA ASP A 284 -25.80 20.88 -3.16
C ASP A 284 -25.96 19.66 -2.24
N TYR A 285 -24.84 19.16 -1.72
CA TYR A 285 -24.86 18.05 -0.78
C TYR A 285 -24.08 18.36 0.48
N THR A 286 -24.52 17.72 1.56
CA THR A 286 -23.83 17.68 2.85
C THR A 286 -23.71 16.22 3.27
N PHE A 287 -22.48 15.75 3.41
CA PHE A 287 -22.16 14.49 4.05
C PHE A 287 -21.68 14.75 5.47
N THR A 288 -22.28 14.08 6.44
CA THR A 288 -21.88 14.12 7.85
C THR A 288 -21.50 12.74 8.31
N LEU A 289 -20.26 12.57 8.74
CA LEU A 289 -19.81 11.40 9.49
C LEU A 289 -20.13 11.65 10.97
N ASN A 290 -21.04 10.84 11.52
CA ASN A 290 -21.60 11.00 12.86
C ASN A 290 -20.92 10.14 13.91
N LYS A 291 -20.26 9.07 13.48
CA LYS A 291 -19.63 8.06 14.31
C LYS A 291 -18.36 7.55 13.63
N PRO A 292 -17.49 6.86 14.38
CA PRO A 292 -16.38 6.14 13.79
C PRO A 292 -16.81 5.20 12.67
N TYR A 293 -15.99 5.12 11.63
CA TYR A 293 -16.20 4.29 10.46
C TYR A 293 -15.32 3.04 10.53
N ALA A 294 -15.83 1.91 10.03
CA ALA A 294 -15.06 0.67 10.04
C ALA A 294 -14.15 0.58 8.81
N HIS A 295 -12.83 0.55 9.06
CA HIS A 295 -11.81 0.37 8.02
C HIS A 295 -11.40 -1.09 7.86
N SER A 296 -10.99 -1.48 6.65
CA SER A 296 -10.62 -2.87 6.35
C SER A 296 -9.14 -3.17 6.60
N GLY A 297 -8.31 -2.13 6.54
CA GLY A 297 -6.89 -2.16 6.82
C GLY A 297 -6.53 -1.92 8.29
N SER A 298 -5.25 -1.95 8.59
CA SER A 298 -4.69 -1.54 9.89
C SER A 298 -3.77 -0.35 9.69
N GLY A 299 -3.78 0.58 10.64
CA GLY A 299 -3.12 1.88 10.49
C GLY A 299 -3.88 2.77 9.51
N ALA A 300 -3.21 3.80 8.97
CA ALA A 300 -3.86 4.76 8.06
C ALA A 300 -4.47 4.04 6.86
N ASP A 301 -5.77 4.21 6.68
CA ASP A 301 -6.56 3.56 5.65
C ASP A 301 -7.60 4.52 5.07
N THR A 302 -8.17 4.18 3.92
CA THR A 302 -9.24 4.96 3.30
C THR A 302 -10.37 4.05 2.89
N ALA A 303 -11.54 4.25 3.49
CA ALA A 303 -12.79 3.65 3.07
C ALA A 303 -13.49 4.54 2.05
N GLN A 304 -14.34 3.94 1.20
CA GLN A 304 -15.06 4.66 0.16
C GLN A 304 -16.55 4.36 0.19
N GLU A 305 -17.35 5.40 0.13
CA GLU A 305 -18.78 5.32 -0.09
C GLU A 305 -19.13 5.92 -1.45
N SER A 306 -19.98 5.22 -2.23
CA SER A 306 -20.34 5.62 -3.60
C SER A 306 -21.84 5.83 -3.77
N PHE A 307 -22.20 6.91 -4.44
CA PHE A 307 -23.58 7.31 -4.69
C PHE A 307 -23.74 7.64 -6.18
N GLN A 308 -24.50 6.83 -6.91
CA GLN A 308 -24.87 7.15 -8.28
C GLN A 308 -25.95 8.22 -8.29
N TYR A 309 -25.78 9.26 -9.10
CA TYR A 309 -26.80 10.27 -9.33
C TYR A 309 -27.13 10.39 -10.82
N THR A 310 -28.33 10.87 -11.12
CA THR A 310 -28.84 11.05 -12.48
C THR A 310 -29.35 12.47 -12.65
N ILE A 311 -28.94 13.13 -13.73
CA ILE A 311 -29.39 14.46 -14.15
C ILE A 311 -30.28 14.35 -15.38
N GLN A 312 -31.10 15.38 -15.60
CA GLN A 312 -31.95 15.52 -16.77
C GLN A 312 -31.82 16.92 -17.38
N ASP A 313 -31.86 17.02 -18.70
CA ASP A 313 -31.89 18.31 -19.42
C ASP A 313 -33.32 18.86 -19.58
N GLY A 314 -33.48 19.95 -20.33
CA GLY A 314 -34.75 20.61 -20.56
C GLY A 314 -35.76 19.84 -21.42
N ASN A 315 -35.31 18.82 -22.17
CA ASN A 315 -36.14 18.04 -23.08
C ASN A 315 -36.53 16.67 -22.50
N GLY A 316 -35.79 16.19 -21.50
CA GLY A 316 -36.02 14.91 -20.84
C GLY A 316 -34.85 13.91 -20.92
N ASP A 317 -33.80 14.19 -21.68
CA ASP A 317 -32.63 13.32 -21.79
C ASP A 317 -31.87 13.24 -20.47
N THR A 318 -31.21 12.12 -20.21
CA THR A 318 -30.59 11.83 -18.90
C THR A 318 -29.15 11.38 -18.99
N ALA A 319 -28.37 11.74 -17.99
CA ALA A 319 -26.99 11.28 -17.80
C ALA A 319 -26.75 10.92 -16.33
N SER A 320 -25.79 10.03 -16.06
CA SER A 320 -25.48 9.57 -14.71
C SER A 320 -23.99 9.60 -14.42
N ALA A 321 -23.66 9.89 -13.17
CA ALA A 321 -22.30 9.87 -12.64
C ALA A 321 -22.30 9.40 -11.18
N VAL A 322 -21.12 9.32 -10.58
CA VAL A 322 -20.91 8.83 -9.21
C VAL A 322 -20.26 9.92 -8.36
N LEU A 323 -20.85 10.18 -7.20
CA LEU A 323 -20.19 10.88 -6.09
C LEU A 323 -19.49 9.83 -5.22
N THR A 324 -18.16 9.94 -5.10
CA THR A 324 -17.34 9.09 -4.23
C THR A 324 -16.84 9.88 -3.02
N LEU A 325 -17.21 9.44 -1.82
CA LEU A 325 -16.73 10.00 -0.57
C LEU A 325 -15.66 9.11 0.03
N ASN A 326 -14.45 9.67 0.16
CA ASN A 326 -13.32 9.02 0.81
C ASN A 326 -13.35 9.36 2.29
N ILE A 327 -13.46 8.34 3.13
CA ILE A 327 -13.36 8.44 4.58
C ILE A 327 -11.95 8.00 4.93
N VAL A 328 -11.13 8.90 5.45
CA VAL A 328 -9.72 8.65 5.73
C VAL A 328 -9.53 8.49 7.24
N ASP A 329 -8.93 7.37 7.62
CA ASP A 329 -8.48 7.06 8.97
C ASP A 329 -6.98 7.36 9.09
N ASP A 330 -6.56 7.91 10.23
CA ASP A 330 -5.17 8.25 10.49
C ASP A 330 -4.44 7.16 11.29
N VAL A 331 -3.23 7.45 11.77
CA VAL A 331 -2.61 6.64 12.83
C VAL A 331 -2.36 7.56 14.01
N PRO A 332 -2.76 7.18 15.23
CA PRO A 332 -2.48 8.01 16.39
C PRO A 332 -0.98 8.20 16.58
N THR A 333 -0.54 9.46 16.72
CA THR A 333 0.84 9.78 17.05
C THR A 333 0.96 10.35 18.46
N ILE A 334 1.98 9.92 19.18
CA ILE A 334 2.32 10.44 20.51
C ILE A 334 3.64 11.18 20.41
N SER A 335 3.60 12.49 20.64
CA SER A 335 4.79 13.33 20.70
C SER A 335 5.10 13.73 22.15
N ALA A 336 6.11 13.11 22.76
CA ALA A 336 6.63 13.52 24.06
C ALA A 336 7.82 14.47 23.86
N THR A 337 7.66 15.75 24.24
CA THR A 337 8.79 16.69 24.26
C THR A 337 9.43 16.66 25.66
N GLN A 338 10.69 16.22 25.74
CA GLN A 338 11.42 16.29 27.01
C GLN A 338 11.61 17.76 27.42
N PRO A 339 11.25 18.17 28.65
CA PRO A 339 11.52 19.52 29.11
C PRO A 339 13.02 19.78 29.14
N ALA A 340 13.49 20.84 28.48
CA ALA A 340 14.89 21.22 28.51
C ALA A 340 15.26 21.72 29.92
N GLY A 341 16.10 20.95 30.63
CA GLY A 341 16.63 21.30 31.95
C GLY A 341 18.10 20.91 32.11
N PRO A 342 18.93 21.71 32.79
CA PRO A 342 20.34 21.40 32.98
C PRO A 342 20.46 20.35 34.09
N THR A 343 20.73 19.10 33.72
CA THR A 343 21.02 17.98 34.64
C THR A 343 19.86 17.58 35.58
N LEU A 344 18.97 16.71 35.11
CA LEU A 344 18.04 15.96 35.95
C LEU A 344 17.99 14.49 35.48
N PRO A 345 17.63 13.53 36.36
CA PRO A 345 17.57 12.11 36.00
C PRO A 345 16.72 11.90 34.75
N THR A 346 17.07 10.89 33.95
CA THR A 346 16.29 10.49 32.77
C THR A 346 14.88 10.13 33.23
N TYR A 347 13.95 11.05 32.98
CA TYR A 347 12.51 10.80 33.11
C TYR A 347 12.08 10.06 31.86
N GLU A 348 11.46 8.90 32.03
CA GLU A 348 10.84 8.18 30.94
C GLU A 348 9.32 8.29 31.09
N PHE A 349 8.68 8.75 30.02
CA PHE A 349 7.24 8.68 29.87
C PHE A 349 6.92 7.34 29.23
N THR A 350 5.97 6.60 29.80
CA THR A 350 5.58 5.30 29.27
C THR A 350 4.07 5.28 29.09
N ILE A 351 3.66 4.78 27.93
CA ILE A 351 2.29 4.46 27.60
C ILE A 351 2.23 2.94 27.54
N THR A 352 1.41 2.36 28.40
CA THR A 352 1.11 0.93 28.36
C THR A 352 -0.29 0.79 27.78
N ASN A 353 -0.36 0.27 26.56
CA ASN A 353 -1.61 -0.23 25.99
C ASN A 353 -1.89 -1.58 26.65
N HIS A 354 -3.08 -1.73 27.25
CA HIS A 354 -3.45 -2.90 28.05
C HIS A 354 -4.26 -3.94 27.23
N ASP A 355 -4.52 -3.66 25.97
CA ASP A 355 -5.38 -4.44 25.09
C ASP A 355 -4.58 -5.09 23.93
N GLU A 356 -4.60 -6.43 23.83
CA GLU A 356 -4.03 -7.17 22.68
C GLU A 356 -4.87 -7.03 21.38
N VAL A 357 -5.57 -5.92 21.18
CA VAL A 357 -6.38 -5.64 19.98
C VAL A 357 -6.01 -4.28 19.37
N SER A 358 -6.19 -4.15 18.06
CA SER A 358 -5.79 -3.00 17.23
C SER A 358 -6.53 -1.67 17.51
N SER A 359 -7.34 -1.61 18.57
CA SER A 359 -8.02 -0.39 19.02
C SER A 359 -7.03 0.40 19.87
N ALA A 360 -6.33 1.35 19.26
CA ALA A 360 -5.25 2.09 19.91
C ALA A 360 -5.70 3.08 21.01
N GLY A 361 -6.97 3.08 21.42
CA GLY A 361 -7.55 4.18 22.21
C GLY A 361 -8.25 3.84 23.52
N PHE A 362 -8.57 2.57 23.84
CA PHE A 362 -9.59 2.29 24.86
C PHE A 362 -9.03 2.00 26.26
N HIS A 363 -7.97 1.21 26.41
CA HIS A 363 -7.36 0.91 27.73
C HIS A 363 -5.88 1.30 27.80
N ASN A 364 -5.61 2.61 27.98
CA ASN A 364 -4.25 3.10 28.16
C ASN A 364 -4.02 3.59 29.61
N SER A 365 -2.88 3.25 30.20
CA SER A 365 -2.41 3.92 31.43
C SER A 365 -1.23 4.83 31.10
N TYR A 366 -1.25 6.04 31.65
CA TYR A 366 -0.20 7.05 31.49
C TYR A 366 0.55 7.24 32.80
N GLY A 367 1.88 7.17 32.74
CA GLY A 367 2.72 7.43 33.89
C GLY A 367 4.10 7.93 33.52
N TYR A 368 4.81 8.42 34.52
CA TYR A 368 6.23 8.73 34.40
C TYR A 368 7.00 8.07 35.54
N TYR A 369 8.23 7.69 35.26
CA TYR A 369 9.13 7.20 36.30
C TYR A 369 10.56 7.72 36.10
N ILE A 370 11.30 7.67 37.20
CA ILE A 370 12.69 8.06 37.32
C ILE A 370 13.53 6.80 37.18
N LYS A 371 14.48 6.80 36.25
CA LYS A 371 15.47 5.72 36.11
C LYS A 371 16.68 5.98 37.01
N ASP A 372 17.26 4.91 37.55
CA ASP A 372 18.59 4.97 38.17
C ASP A 372 19.71 5.04 37.12
N SER A 373 20.96 5.08 37.59
CA SER A 373 22.16 5.11 36.74
C SER A 373 22.31 3.88 35.85
N ASP A 374 21.63 2.79 36.17
CA ASP A 374 21.66 1.53 35.42
C ASP A 374 20.44 1.40 34.46
N GLY A 375 19.57 2.41 34.43
CA GLY A 375 18.41 2.47 33.54
C GLY A 375 17.14 1.79 34.09
N ASN A 376 17.13 1.34 35.35
CA ASN A 376 15.99 0.66 35.94
C ASN A 376 14.99 1.65 36.55
N PRO A 377 13.66 1.40 36.44
CA PRO A 377 12.65 2.24 37.08
C PRO A 377 12.76 2.17 38.61
N THR A 378 12.89 3.32 39.27
CA THR A 378 13.04 3.38 40.74
C THR A 378 11.86 4.02 41.47
N ASN A 379 11.27 5.06 40.88
CA ASN A 379 10.13 5.76 41.46
C ASN A 379 9.30 6.38 40.35
N GLY A 380 7.98 6.30 40.42
CA GLY A 380 7.09 6.82 39.38
C GLY A 380 5.71 7.17 39.89
N VAL A 381 4.97 7.90 39.07
CA VAL A 381 3.58 8.27 39.30
C VAL A 381 2.79 7.79 38.09
N VAL A 382 1.74 7.00 38.36
CA VAL A 382 0.68 6.78 37.38
C VAL A 382 -0.17 8.04 37.41
N VAL A 383 -0.15 8.76 36.29
CA VAL A 383 -0.89 10.02 36.10
C VAL A 383 -2.36 9.70 35.81
N TRP A 384 -2.61 8.61 35.08
CA TRP A 384 -3.94 8.07 34.85
C TRP A 384 -3.83 6.55 34.68
N ASP A 385 -4.61 5.80 35.46
CA ASP A 385 -4.70 4.34 35.32
C ASP A 385 -5.99 4.03 34.56
N ASP A 386 -5.86 3.39 33.40
CA ASP A 386 -6.94 3.10 32.44
C ASP A 386 -7.84 4.31 32.13
N VAL A 387 -7.60 4.99 31.00
CA VAL A 387 -8.36 6.20 30.58
C VAL A 387 -9.89 6.00 30.63
N HIS A 388 -10.36 4.75 30.48
CA HIS A 388 -11.79 4.46 30.49
C HIS A 388 -12.39 4.30 31.89
N ASP A 389 -11.60 3.89 32.90
CA ASP A 389 -12.08 3.74 34.26
C ASP A 389 -12.12 5.10 34.97
N LYS A 390 -13.33 5.49 35.37
CA LYS A 390 -13.56 6.72 36.13
C LYS A 390 -13.29 6.47 37.60
N ASP A 391 -12.14 6.95 38.09
CA ASP A 391 -11.88 7.19 39.51
C ASP A 391 -11.60 8.67 39.83
#